data_AF-A0A6G3D9D9-F1
#
_entry.id   AF-A0A6G3D9D9-F1
#
_cell.length_a   1.000
_cell.length_b   1.000
_cell.length_c   1.000
_cell.angle_alpha   90.00
_cell.angle_beta   90.00
_cell.angle_gamma   90.00
#
_symmetry.space_group_name_H-M   'P 1'
#
loop_
_entity.id
_entity.type
_entity.pdbx_description
1 polymer ?
#
loop_
_entity_poly.entity_id
_entity_poly.type
_entity_poly.pdbx_seq_one_letter_code
_entity_poly.pdbx_strand_id
1 'polypeptide(L)'
;TNRRTDAYGGSLEGRLRFPLEVFDAVREVWPDERPMTVRISATDWAEGGTSAEEAVEIARAFAAHGADAIDVSTGQVVAGERPEFGRSYQTPYADRIRHEAGVPVIAVGAISSWDDVNSLVLAGRTDLCALARPHLYDPHWTLHAAAEQGYDGPGAAWPAPYRAGSRPPRTGRTDDPKPRLTLRGPGQDG
;
A
#
# COMPACT_ATOMS: atom_id res chain seq x y z
N THR A 1 5.70 -22.38 -11.95
CA THR A 1 4.49 -23.14 -12.38
C THR A 1 4.46 -23.39 -13.88
N ASN A 2 4.84 -22.41 -14.71
CA ASN A 2 4.97 -22.59 -16.16
C ASN A 2 6.17 -23.48 -16.52
N ARG A 3 5.92 -24.61 -17.19
CA ARG A 3 6.94 -25.57 -17.70
C ARG A 3 6.89 -25.73 -19.22
N ARG A 4 6.29 -24.76 -19.93
CA ARG A 4 6.17 -24.81 -21.38
C ARG A 4 7.53 -24.68 -22.05
N THR A 5 7.68 -25.30 -23.21
CA THR A 5 8.89 -25.25 -24.05
C THR A 5 8.65 -24.54 -25.39
N ASP A 6 7.49 -23.91 -25.54
CA ASP A 6 7.17 -23.08 -26.70
C ASP A 6 7.45 -21.60 -26.42
N ALA A 7 6.96 -20.70 -27.28
CA ALA A 7 7.20 -19.26 -27.19
C ALA A 7 6.66 -18.60 -25.90
N TYR A 8 5.89 -19.32 -25.09
CA TYR A 8 5.25 -18.83 -23.86
C TYR A 8 5.91 -19.39 -22.58
N GLY A 9 7.08 -20.01 -22.66
CA GLY A 9 7.79 -20.58 -21.52
C GLY A 9 9.30 -20.51 -21.62
N GLY A 10 9.99 -21.09 -20.62
CA GLY A 10 11.45 -21.04 -20.53
C GLY A 10 11.96 -19.70 -20.03
N SER A 11 12.43 -18.84 -20.94
CA SER A 11 13.02 -17.54 -20.59
C SER A 11 12.01 -16.60 -19.92
N LEU A 12 12.51 -15.55 -19.26
CA LEU A 12 11.65 -14.50 -18.71
C LEU A 12 10.77 -13.87 -19.80
N GLU A 13 11.34 -13.57 -20.98
CA GLU A 13 10.61 -13.05 -22.14
C GLU A 13 9.47 -13.99 -22.57
N GLY A 14 9.75 -15.29 -22.68
CA GLY A 14 8.73 -16.28 -23.02
C GLY A 14 7.61 -16.33 -21.98
N ARG A 15 7.96 -16.31 -20.69
CA ARG A 15 6.97 -16.30 -19.60
C ARG A 15 6.14 -15.01 -19.54
N LEU A 16 6.71 -13.88 -19.93
CA LEU A 16 6.05 -12.57 -19.96
C LEU A 16 5.15 -12.36 -21.18
N ARG A 17 5.36 -13.10 -22.26
CA ARG A 17 4.61 -12.95 -23.51
C ARG A 17 3.09 -12.93 -23.29
N PHE A 18 2.55 -13.95 -22.61
CA PHE A 18 1.11 -14.03 -22.40
C PHE A 18 0.57 -12.90 -21.50
N PRO A 19 1.17 -12.61 -20.31
CA PRO A 19 0.75 -11.46 -19.51
C PRO A 19 0.79 -10.11 -20.25
N LEU A 20 1.79 -9.88 -21.11
CA LEU A 20 1.90 -8.66 -21.91
C LEU A 20 0.86 -8.61 -23.03
N GLU A 21 0.63 -9.72 -23.75
CA GLU A 21 -0.44 -9.80 -24.76
C GLU A 21 -1.83 -9.53 -24.15
N VAL A 22 -2.08 -10.02 -22.93
CA VAL A 22 -3.31 -9.72 -22.19
C VAL A 22 -3.37 -8.24 -21.80
N PHE A 23 -2.28 -7.67 -21.29
CA PHE A 23 -2.22 -6.26 -20.93
C PHE A 23 -2.50 -5.37 -22.15
N ASP A 24 -1.84 -5.61 -23.28
CA ASP A 24 -2.00 -4.84 -24.51
C ASP A 24 -3.45 -4.87 -25.02
N ALA A 25 -4.08 -6.05 -25.03
CA ALA A 25 -5.47 -6.20 -25.43
C ALA A 25 -6.44 -5.43 -24.51
N VAL A 26 -6.15 -5.37 -23.20
CA VAL A 26 -6.96 -4.58 -22.26
C VAL A 26 -6.67 -3.08 -22.41
N ARG A 27 -5.41 -2.70 -22.64
CA ARG A 27 -4.97 -1.32 -22.86
C ARG A 27 -5.59 -0.70 -24.11
N GLU A 28 -5.76 -1.48 -25.18
CA GLU A 28 -6.40 -1.06 -26.44
C GLU A 28 -7.85 -0.57 -26.26
N VAL A 29 -8.59 -1.15 -25.30
CA VAL A 29 -10.01 -0.83 -25.08
C VAL A 29 -10.26 0.06 -23.86
N TRP A 30 -9.26 0.25 -23.00
CA TRP A 30 -9.37 1.11 -21.83
C TRP A 30 -9.06 2.57 -22.21
N PRO A 31 -9.81 3.58 -21.69
CA PRO A 31 -9.56 4.98 -22.03
C PRO A 31 -8.15 5.45 -21.61
N ASP A 32 -7.43 6.13 -22.51
CA ASP A 32 -6.04 6.56 -22.32
C ASP A 32 -5.86 7.49 -21.11
N GLU A 33 -6.86 8.30 -20.80
CA GLU A 33 -6.84 9.23 -19.68
C GLU A 33 -7.05 8.55 -18.31
N ARG A 34 -7.35 7.26 -18.28
CA ARG A 34 -7.58 6.49 -17.04
C ARG A 34 -6.38 5.59 -16.73
N PRO A 35 -5.91 5.58 -15.47
CA PRO A 35 -4.78 4.76 -15.10
C PRO A 35 -5.11 3.27 -15.25
N MET A 36 -4.13 2.50 -15.70
CA MET A 36 -4.13 1.04 -15.70
C MET A 36 -2.89 0.54 -14.97
N THR A 37 -3.11 -0.22 -13.91
CA THR A 37 -2.03 -0.75 -13.06
C THR A 37 -1.93 -2.26 -13.22
N VAL A 38 -0.74 -2.81 -12.97
CA VAL A 38 -0.51 -4.25 -12.99
C VAL A 38 -0.03 -4.70 -11.62
N ARG A 39 -0.67 -5.73 -11.08
CA ARG A 39 -0.23 -6.36 -9.84
C ARG A 39 0.67 -7.55 -10.14
N ILE A 40 1.84 -7.58 -9.50
CA ILE A 40 2.81 -8.67 -9.66
C ILE A 40 3.17 -9.30 -8.30
N SER A 41 3.67 -10.54 -8.37
CA SER A 41 4.44 -11.15 -7.29
C SER A 41 5.91 -10.85 -7.52
N ALA A 42 6.55 -10.09 -6.63
CA ALA A 42 7.96 -9.73 -6.76
C ALA A 42 8.92 -10.86 -6.34
N THR A 43 8.40 -11.88 -5.68
CA THR A 43 9.14 -13.12 -5.41
C THR A 43 8.17 -14.22 -5.08
N ASP A 44 8.45 -15.43 -5.55
CA ASP A 44 7.63 -16.61 -5.25
C ASP A 44 8.16 -17.37 -4.02
N TRP A 45 9.27 -16.92 -3.41
CA TRP A 45 9.95 -17.57 -2.29
C TRP A 45 10.16 -19.09 -2.47
N ALA A 46 10.42 -19.50 -3.72
CA ALA A 46 10.62 -20.88 -4.11
C ALA A 46 11.76 -20.97 -5.12
N GLU A 47 12.50 -22.08 -5.09
CA GLU A 47 13.57 -22.34 -6.06
C GLU A 47 13.01 -22.39 -7.49
N GLY A 48 13.66 -21.66 -8.41
CA GLY A 48 13.21 -21.52 -9.79
C GLY A 48 11.90 -20.73 -9.96
N GLY A 49 11.39 -20.10 -8.89
CA GLY A 49 10.33 -19.11 -8.96
C GLY A 49 10.83 -17.74 -9.38
N THR A 50 9.91 -16.80 -9.49
CA THR A 50 10.23 -15.38 -9.77
C THR A 50 11.13 -14.84 -8.67
N SER A 51 12.23 -14.19 -9.06
CA SER A 51 13.15 -13.51 -8.13
C SER A 51 12.86 -12.01 -8.07
N ALA A 52 13.43 -11.33 -7.07
CA ALA A 52 13.32 -9.89 -6.93
C ALA A 52 13.96 -9.12 -8.10
N GLU A 53 15.05 -9.66 -8.67
CA GLU A 53 15.70 -9.13 -9.88
C GLU A 53 14.77 -9.27 -11.08
N GLU A 54 14.18 -10.45 -11.28
CA GLU A 54 13.21 -10.65 -12.37
C GLU A 54 12.00 -9.73 -12.21
N ALA A 55 11.55 -9.47 -10.98
CA ALA A 55 10.44 -8.55 -10.73
C ALA A 55 10.70 -7.12 -11.23
N VAL A 56 11.94 -6.64 -11.17
CA VAL A 56 12.33 -5.34 -11.74
C VAL A 56 12.20 -5.37 -13.26
N GLU A 57 12.67 -6.42 -13.93
CA GLU A 57 12.55 -6.56 -15.38
C GLU A 57 11.09 -6.74 -15.83
N ILE A 58 10.28 -7.48 -15.05
CA ILE A 58 8.84 -7.60 -15.24
C ILE A 58 8.17 -6.22 -15.16
N ALA A 59 8.50 -5.42 -14.13
CA ALA A 59 7.98 -4.08 -13.96
C ALA A 59 8.35 -3.14 -15.13
N ARG A 60 9.61 -3.19 -15.60
CA ARG A 60 10.05 -2.44 -16.78
C ARG A 60 9.29 -2.85 -18.04
N ALA A 61 9.05 -4.15 -18.23
CA ALA A 61 8.31 -4.65 -19.38
C ALA A 61 6.87 -4.12 -19.38
N PHE A 62 6.14 -4.22 -18.27
CA PHE A 62 4.78 -3.67 -18.20
C PHE A 62 4.74 -2.15 -18.37
N ALA A 63 5.70 -1.41 -17.80
CA ALA A 63 5.76 0.03 -17.99
C ALA A 63 6.06 0.41 -19.46
N ALA A 64 6.91 -0.34 -20.15
CA ALA A 64 7.16 -0.14 -21.59
C ALA A 64 5.91 -0.39 -22.45
N HIS A 65 4.98 -1.23 -21.99
CA HIS A 65 3.69 -1.47 -22.62
C HIS A 65 2.60 -0.46 -22.19
N GLY A 66 2.90 0.46 -21.27
CA GLY A 66 1.99 1.55 -20.88
C GLY A 66 1.26 1.32 -19.54
N ALA A 67 1.77 0.47 -18.65
CA ALA A 67 1.28 0.42 -17.28
C ALA A 67 1.65 1.69 -16.51
N ASP A 68 0.67 2.32 -15.86
CA ASP A 68 0.85 3.58 -15.13
C ASP A 68 1.49 3.38 -13.76
N ALA A 69 1.31 2.20 -13.16
CA ALA A 69 1.94 1.81 -11.91
C ALA A 69 1.98 0.29 -11.72
N ILE A 70 2.88 -0.18 -10.86
CA ILE A 70 3.00 -1.58 -10.46
C ILE A 70 2.54 -1.77 -9.01
N ASP A 71 1.53 -2.61 -8.77
CA ASP A 71 1.13 -3.08 -7.43
C ASP A 71 1.98 -4.29 -7.03
N VAL A 72 2.80 -4.11 -5.99
CA VAL A 72 3.89 -5.03 -5.67
C VAL A 72 3.55 -5.92 -4.47
N SER A 73 3.16 -7.16 -4.77
CA SER A 73 2.90 -8.23 -3.81
C SER A 73 4.02 -9.28 -3.86
N THR A 74 3.85 -10.42 -3.18
CA THR A 74 4.77 -11.57 -3.19
C THR A 74 4.00 -12.88 -2.95
N GLY A 75 4.57 -13.99 -3.40
CA GLY A 75 4.17 -15.36 -3.06
C GLY A 75 2.80 -15.80 -3.59
N GLN A 76 2.25 -16.81 -2.94
CA GLN A 76 1.01 -17.51 -3.25
C GLN A 76 1.02 -18.25 -4.60
N VAL A 77 2.21 -18.66 -5.07
CA VAL A 77 2.39 -19.34 -6.37
C VAL A 77 2.52 -20.84 -6.20
N VAL A 78 3.17 -21.31 -5.14
CA VAL A 78 3.36 -22.74 -4.86
C VAL A 78 3.22 -23.04 -3.36
N ALA A 79 2.74 -24.23 -3.01
CA ALA A 79 2.52 -24.62 -1.61
C ALA A 79 3.82 -24.74 -0.78
N GLY A 80 4.97 -24.96 -1.44
CA GLY A 80 6.27 -25.13 -0.79
C GLY A 80 7.07 -23.82 -0.59
N GLU A 81 6.46 -22.66 -0.86
CA GLU A 81 7.10 -21.36 -0.68
C GLU A 81 7.45 -21.10 0.80
N ARG A 82 8.51 -20.31 1.02
CA ARG A 82 9.00 -19.98 2.37
C ARG A 82 8.94 -18.47 2.61
N PRO A 83 7.76 -17.93 2.91
CA PRO A 83 7.56 -16.50 3.08
C PRO A 83 8.25 -15.97 4.33
N GLU A 84 8.94 -14.85 4.19
CA GLU A 84 9.48 -14.09 5.31
C GLU A 84 8.49 -13.00 5.72
N PHE A 85 7.51 -13.38 6.56
CA PHE A 85 6.49 -12.44 7.02
C PHE A 85 7.02 -11.49 8.11
N GLY A 86 6.46 -10.28 8.12
CA GLY A 86 6.75 -9.25 9.11
C GLY A 86 5.90 -8.00 8.86
N ARG A 87 6.14 -6.93 9.62
CA ARG A 87 5.55 -5.63 9.31
C ARG A 87 6.13 -5.11 7.99
N SER A 88 5.27 -4.66 7.08
CA SER A 88 5.69 -4.02 5.82
C SER A 88 6.63 -4.89 4.96
N TYR A 89 6.52 -6.22 5.05
CA TYR A 89 7.51 -7.15 4.51
C TYR A 89 7.64 -7.13 2.97
N GLN A 90 6.61 -6.66 2.25
CA GLN A 90 6.65 -6.52 0.79
C GLN A 90 7.25 -5.18 0.33
N THR A 91 7.35 -4.21 1.25
CA THR A 91 7.78 -2.84 0.92
C THR A 91 9.21 -2.73 0.37
N PRO A 92 10.19 -3.56 0.77
CA PRO A 92 11.51 -3.53 0.14
C PRO A 92 11.49 -3.88 -1.36
N TYR A 93 10.55 -4.71 -1.81
CA TYR A 93 10.42 -5.03 -3.24
C TYR A 93 9.80 -3.86 -4.02
N ALA A 94 8.79 -3.20 -3.44
CA ALA A 94 8.20 -1.99 -4.04
C ALA A 94 9.25 -0.88 -4.19
N ASP A 95 9.99 -0.64 -3.11
CA ASP A 95 11.10 0.31 -3.05
C ASP A 95 12.17 0.02 -4.11
N ARG A 96 12.57 -1.25 -4.25
CA ARG A 96 13.52 -1.69 -5.27
C ARG A 96 13.00 -1.43 -6.69
N ILE A 97 11.77 -1.87 -7.00
CA ILE A 97 11.16 -1.69 -8.32
C ILE A 97 11.06 -0.21 -8.66
N ARG A 98 10.61 0.63 -7.72
CA ARG A 98 10.48 2.07 -7.93
C ARG A 98 11.80 2.70 -8.35
N HIS A 99 12.89 2.37 -7.64
CA HIS A 99 14.20 3.00 -7.87
C HIS A 99 14.99 2.38 -9.04
N GLU A 100 14.86 1.07 -9.30
CA GLU A 100 15.59 0.39 -10.37
C GLU A 100 14.84 0.40 -11.71
N ALA A 101 13.50 0.36 -11.71
CA ALA A 101 12.69 0.43 -12.93
C ALA A 101 12.24 1.86 -13.26
N GLY A 102 12.23 2.78 -12.29
CA GLY A 102 11.84 4.18 -12.52
C GLY A 102 10.34 4.35 -12.78
N VAL A 103 9.52 3.46 -12.21
CA VAL A 103 8.06 3.41 -12.43
C VAL A 103 7.32 3.69 -11.12
N PRO A 104 6.13 4.30 -11.16
CA PRO A 104 5.30 4.44 -9.97
C PRO A 104 4.92 3.07 -9.39
N VAL A 105 4.93 2.96 -8.06
CA VAL A 105 4.57 1.71 -7.38
C VAL A 105 3.49 1.90 -6.32
N ILE A 106 2.71 0.85 -6.13
CA ILE A 106 1.75 0.68 -5.04
C ILE A 106 2.30 -0.39 -4.10
N ALA A 107 2.62 -0.01 -2.87
CA ALA A 107 3.09 -0.92 -1.86
C ALA A 107 1.93 -1.57 -1.11
N VAL A 108 2.03 -2.88 -0.89
CA VAL A 108 1.16 -3.67 -0.01
C VAL A 108 1.99 -4.36 1.08
N GLY A 109 1.37 -5.28 1.84
CA GLY A 109 2.11 -6.20 2.71
C GLY A 109 2.12 -5.78 4.16
N ALA A 110 1.00 -6.00 4.86
CA ALA A 110 0.87 -5.76 6.30
C ALA A 110 1.12 -4.31 6.75
N ILE A 111 0.89 -3.33 5.87
CA ILE A 111 0.77 -1.91 6.21
C ILE A 111 -0.51 -1.75 7.05
N SER A 112 -0.37 -1.26 8.28
CA SER A 112 -1.43 -1.35 9.29
C SER A 112 -1.75 -0.03 9.98
N SER A 113 -0.87 0.96 9.93
CA SER A 113 -1.07 2.26 10.55
C SER A 113 -0.84 3.41 9.55
N TRP A 114 -1.38 4.59 9.85
CA TRP A 114 -1.13 5.78 9.06
C TRP A 114 0.34 6.22 9.16
N ASP A 115 1.02 5.89 10.26
CA ASP A 115 2.45 6.09 10.42
C ASP A 115 3.26 5.19 9.47
N ASP A 116 2.84 3.93 9.26
CA ASP A 116 3.44 3.04 8.25
C ASP A 116 3.33 3.68 6.86
N VAL A 117 2.14 4.19 6.52
CA VAL A 117 1.85 4.81 5.22
C VAL A 117 2.71 6.06 5.02
N ASN A 118 2.70 6.97 5.99
CA ASN A 118 3.50 8.19 5.93
C ASN A 118 4.99 7.88 5.83
N SER A 119 5.48 6.93 6.62
CA SER A 119 6.89 6.50 6.58
C SER A 119 7.31 6.01 5.19
N LEU A 120 6.46 5.28 4.49
CA LEU A 120 6.76 4.76 3.15
C LEU A 120 6.71 5.84 2.07
N VAL A 121 5.65 6.65 2.08
CA VAL A 121 5.42 7.69 1.06
C VAL A 121 6.43 8.83 1.23
N LEU A 122 6.63 9.34 2.45
CA LEU A 122 7.55 10.46 2.71
C LEU A 122 9.02 10.07 2.50
N ALA A 123 9.37 8.79 2.67
CA ALA A 123 10.70 8.28 2.35
C ALA A 123 10.91 8.03 0.84
N GLY A 124 9.89 8.26 0.00
CA GLY A 124 9.98 8.02 -1.45
C GLY A 124 10.08 6.54 -1.81
N ARG A 125 9.64 5.63 -0.93
CA ARG A 125 9.72 4.18 -1.14
C ARG A 125 8.53 3.63 -1.93
N THR A 126 7.46 4.41 -2.03
CA THR A 126 6.25 4.07 -2.77
C THR A 126 5.47 5.33 -3.14
N ASP A 127 4.67 5.27 -4.19
CA ASP A 127 3.83 6.40 -4.63
C ASP A 127 2.41 6.28 -4.07
N LEU A 128 1.94 5.04 -3.84
CA LEU A 128 0.69 4.74 -3.12
C LEU A 128 0.87 3.58 -2.14
N CYS A 129 0.00 3.50 -1.13
CA CYS A 129 -0.11 2.36 -0.23
C CYS A 129 -1.50 1.74 -0.37
N ALA A 130 -1.57 0.42 -0.61
CA ALA A 130 -2.82 -0.31 -0.61
C ALA A 130 -3.02 -1.05 0.72
N LEU A 131 -4.20 -0.86 1.32
CA LEU A 131 -4.57 -1.36 2.63
C LEU A 131 -5.73 -2.36 2.48
N ALA A 132 -5.66 -3.47 3.21
CA ALA A 132 -6.67 -4.53 3.16
C ALA A 132 -7.30 -4.75 4.55
N ARG A 133 -6.59 -5.46 5.44
CA ARG A 133 -7.06 -5.78 6.80
C ARG A 133 -7.46 -4.55 7.63
N PRO A 134 -6.76 -3.40 7.57
CA PRO A 134 -7.20 -2.19 8.27
C PRO A 134 -8.61 -1.74 7.87
N HIS A 135 -8.94 -1.73 6.58
CA HIS A 135 -10.28 -1.37 6.09
C HIS A 135 -11.35 -2.40 6.42
N LEU A 136 -10.98 -3.68 6.62
CA LEU A 136 -11.93 -4.70 7.10
C LEU A 136 -12.28 -4.51 8.58
N TYR A 137 -11.31 -4.05 9.38
CA TYR A 137 -11.53 -3.75 10.80
C TYR A 137 -12.25 -2.41 11.00
N ASP A 138 -11.89 -1.41 10.19
CA ASP A 138 -12.44 -0.06 10.24
C ASP A 138 -12.67 0.46 8.80
N PRO A 139 -13.91 0.45 8.29
CA PRO A 139 -14.18 0.93 6.93
C PRO A 139 -13.96 2.44 6.75
N HIS A 140 -13.91 3.20 7.85
CA HIS A 140 -13.62 4.63 7.86
C HIS A 140 -12.15 4.93 8.19
N TRP A 141 -11.28 3.92 8.17
CA TRP A 141 -9.86 4.04 8.56
C TRP A 141 -9.17 5.26 7.96
N THR A 142 -9.37 5.55 6.68
CA THR A 142 -8.74 6.71 6.02
C THR A 142 -9.22 8.05 6.61
N LEU A 143 -10.51 8.17 6.93
CA LEU A 143 -11.06 9.37 7.55
C LEU A 143 -10.65 9.49 9.03
N HIS A 144 -10.55 8.37 9.76
CA HIS A 144 -10.03 8.36 11.13
C HIS A 144 -8.54 8.72 11.17
N ALA A 145 -7.73 8.15 10.27
CA ALA A 145 -6.32 8.50 10.10
C ALA A 145 -6.12 9.99 9.79
N ALA A 146 -6.98 10.58 8.95
CA ALA A 146 -6.97 12.02 8.69
C ALA A 146 -7.32 12.83 9.95
N ALA A 147 -8.38 12.44 10.67
CA ALA A 147 -8.82 13.12 11.89
C ALA A 147 -7.79 13.05 13.03
N GLU A 148 -7.10 11.92 13.18
CA GLU A 148 -5.99 11.73 14.14
C GLU A 148 -4.80 12.64 13.83
N GLN A 149 -4.55 12.91 12.56
CA GLN A 149 -3.50 13.82 12.09
C GLN A 149 -3.97 15.28 11.96
N GLY A 150 -5.24 15.57 12.30
CA GLY A 150 -5.82 16.90 12.15
C GLY A 150 -5.96 17.40 10.70
N TYR A 151 -5.97 16.49 9.72
CA TYR A 151 -6.13 16.82 8.30
C TYR A 151 -7.60 16.90 7.91
N ASP A 152 -8.03 18.04 7.34
CA ASP A 152 -9.40 18.31 6.88
C ASP A 152 -9.46 18.75 5.40
N GLY A 153 -8.41 18.46 4.64
CA GLY A 153 -8.32 18.80 3.22
C GLY A 153 -9.24 17.97 2.31
N PRO A 154 -9.19 18.21 0.98
CA PRO A 154 -10.13 17.64 0.01
C PRO A 154 -10.15 16.10 -0.03
N GLY A 155 -9.06 15.44 0.38
CA GLY A 155 -8.97 13.98 0.47
C GLY A 155 -9.66 13.35 1.68
N ALA A 156 -10.15 14.16 2.63
CA ALA A 156 -10.76 13.71 3.88
C ALA A 156 -12.20 14.22 4.07
N ALA A 157 -12.96 14.33 2.98
CA ALA A 157 -14.34 14.78 3.02
C ALA A 157 -15.25 13.75 3.72
N TRP A 158 -15.81 14.13 4.87
CA TRP A 158 -16.80 13.31 5.58
C TRP A 158 -18.18 13.43 4.91
N PRO A 159 -18.92 12.31 4.72
CA PRO A 159 -20.33 12.36 4.32
C PRO A 159 -21.12 13.27 5.26
N ALA A 160 -22.04 14.08 4.71
CA ALA A 160 -22.76 15.08 5.50
C ALA A 160 -23.42 14.52 6.78
N PRO A 161 -24.08 13.33 6.76
CA PRO A 161 -24.64 12.73 7.98
C PRO A 161 -23.60 12.34 9.04
N TYR A 162 -22.34 12.13 8.66
CA TYR A 162 -21.27 11.65 9.55
C TYR A 162 -20.29 12.76 9.97
N ARG A 163 -20.51 14.00 9.52
CA ARG A 163 -19.62 15.13 9.81
C ARG A 163 -19.39 15.36 11.31
N ALA A 164 -20.38 15.08 12.17
CA ALA A 164 -20.21 15.20 13.61
C ALA A 164 -19.17 14.23 14.20
N GLY A 165 -18.84 13.14 13.48
CA GLY A 165 -17.80 12.18 13.82
C GLY A 165 -16.41 12.53 13.29
N SER A 166 -16.22 13.69 12.64
CA SER A 166 -14.95 14.05 11.99
C SER A 166 -13.80 14.41 12.94
N ARG A 167 -13.97 14.14 14.24
CA ARG A 167 -12.98 14.41 15.28
C ARG A 167 -12.97 13.23 16.25
N PRO A 168 -11.82 12.87 16.82
CA PRO A 168 -11.76 11.87 17.87
C PRO A 168 -12.75 12.22 19.00
N PRO A 169 -13.61 11.28 19.44
CA PRO A 169 -14.53 11.54 20.53
C PRO A 169 -13.72 11.86 21.80
N ARG A 170 -14.22 12.82 22.59
CA ARG A 170 -13.64 13.12 23.90
C ARG A 170 -13.88 11.94 24.83
N THR A 171 -12.88 11.08 24.99
CA THR A 171 -12.91 10.04 26.02
C THR A 171 -12.49 10.65 27.35
N GLY A 172 -13.09 10.19 28.45
CA GLY A 172 -13.00 10.84 29.78
C GLY A 172 -11.64 10.77 30.50
N ARG A 173 -10.55 10.44 29.80
CA ARG A 173 -9.18 10.43 30.34
C ARG A 173 -8.23 11.03 29.30
N THR A 174 -8.29 12.34 29.10
CA THR A 174 -7.06 13.05 28.79
C THR A 174 -6.23 13.05 30.08
N ASP A 175 -4.97 12.66 30.02
CA ASP A 175 -4.01 12.74 31.13
C ASP A 175 -3.66 14.20 31.47
N ASP A 176 -4.63 15.11 31.38
CA ASP A 176 -4.48 16.44 31.91
C ASP A 176 -4.30 16.30 33.42
N PRO A 177 -3.20 16.82 34.00
CA PRO A 177 -3.02 16.77 35.44
C PRO A 177 -4.24 17.41 36.07
N LYS A 178 -4.97 16.64 36.89
CA LYS A 178 -6.15 17.13 37.62
C LYS A 178 -5.82 18.49 38.22
N PRO A 179 -6.66 19.52 38.03
CA PRO A 179 -6.41 20.82 38.63
C PRO A 179 -6.18 20.59 40.13
N ARG A 180 -5.01 21.01 40.63
CA ARG A 180 -4.71 20.95 42.07
C ARG A 180 -5.77 21.78 42.77
N LEU A 181 -6.66 21.11 43.50
CA LEU A 181 -7.55 21.76 44.45
C LEU A 181 -6.68 22.50 45.47
N THR A 182 -6.54 23.81 45.30
CA THR A 182 -6.02 24.68 46.35
C THR A 182 -7.14 24.85 47.37
N LEU A 183 -6.94 24.28 48.56
CA LEU A 183 -7.76 24.63 49.71
C LEU A 183 -7.58 26.14 49.92
N ARG A 184 -8.63 26.93 49.65
CA ARG A 184 -8.70 28.29 50.17
C ARG A 184 -8.71 28.17 51.68
N GLY A 185 -7.63 28.62 52.32
CA GLY A 185 -7.56 28.70 53.78
C GLY A 185 -8.71 29.57 54.31
N PRO A 186 -9.28 29.26 55.48
CA PRO A 186 -10.33 30.08 56.05
C PRO A 186 -9.72 31.42 56.47
N GLY A 187 -10.23 32.52 55.90
CA GLY A 187 -9.90 33.88 56.33
C GLY A 187 -9.24 34.76 55.29
N GLN A 188 -9.86 34.92 54.12
CA GLN A 188 -9.81 36.17 53.37
C GLN A 188 -11.17 36.38 52.72
N ASP A 189 -12.05 37.07 53.43
CA ASP A 189 -13.09 37.96 52.92
C ASP A 189 -13.68 38.71 54.12
N GLY A 190 -13.52 40.04 54.13
CA GLY A 190 -14.35 41.01 54.87
C GLY A 190 -14.31 40.99 56.39
#